data_AF-A0A101IMK1-F1
#
_entry.id   AF-A0A101IMK1-F1
#
_cell.length_a   1.000
_cell.length_b   1.000
_cell.length_c   1.000
_cell.angle_alpha   90.00
_cell.angle_beta   90.00
_cell.angle_gamma   90.00
#
_symmetry.space_group_name_H-M   'P 1'
#
loop_
_entity.id
_entity.type
_entity.pdbx_description
1 polymer ?
#
loop_
_entity_poly.entity_id
_entity_poly.type
_entity_poly.pdbx_seq_one_letter_code
_entity_poly.pdbx_strand_id
1 'polypeptide(L)' 'KKEELSTNIYMERRINRYIYYQLRELSRKAPLSIIQTIAYVWQFELEIKDIISIIESIRYDLPREEAKKFLVKVA' A
#
# COMPACT_ATOMS: atom_id res chain seq x y z
N LYS A 1 -7.91 22.89 4.00
CA LYS A 1 -6.82 22.33 4.85
C LYS A 1 -7.05 20.89 5.31
N LYS A 2 -8.04 20.53 6.16
CA LYS A 2 -8.25 19.11 6.58
C LYS A 2 -8.72 18.18 5.43
N GLU A 3 -9.58 18.67 4.54
CA GLU A 3 -10.08 17.90 3.39
C GLU A 3 -9.03 17.65 2.30
N GLU A 4 -8.10 18.59 2.09
CA GLU A 4 -6.97 18.41 1.16
C GLU A 4 -6.01 17.32 1.66
N LEU A 5 -5.79 17.26 2.98
CA LEU A 5 -4.92 16.26 3.59
C LEU A 5 -5.50 14.85 3.46
N SER A 6 -6.81 14.67 3.71
CA SER A 6 -7.44 13.36 3.52
C SER A 6 -7.39 12.94 2.05
N THR A 7 -7.65 13.87 1.13
CA THR A 7 -7.58 13.63 -0.32
C THR A 7 -6.18 13.16 -0.74
N ASN A 8 -5.12 13.82 -0.25
CA ASN A 8 -3.74 13.41 -0.55
C ASN A 8 -3.41 12.00 -0.04
N ILE A 9 -3.86 11.64 1.17
CA ILE A 9 -3.66 10.29 1.73
C ILE A 9 -4.33 9.22 0.85
N TYR A 10 -5.56 9.48 0.39
CA TYR A 10 -6.26 8.56 -0.52
C TYR A 10 -5.58 8.48 -1.89
N MET A 11 -5.02 9.59 -2.39
CA MET A 11 -4.28 9.61 -3.66
C MET A 11 -2.96 8.82 -3.58
N GLU A 12 -2.19 8.99 -2.50
CA GLU A 12 -0.95 8.24 -2.28
C GLU A 12 -1.22 6.73 -2.23
N ARG A 13 -2.28 6.32 -1.54
CA ARG A 13 -2.73 4.91 -1.49
C ARG A 13 -3.05 4.37 -2.88
N ARG A 14 -3.75 5.15 -3.71
CA ARG A 14 -4.10 4.77 -5.07
C ARG A 14 -2.87 4.60 -5.97
N ILE A 15 -1.89 5.50 -5.83
CA ILE A 15 -0.60 5.42 -6.53
C ILE A 15 0.17 4.17 -6.09
N ASN A 16 0.29 3.94 -4.78
CA ASN A 16 0.97 2.76 -4.23
C ASN A 16 0.35 1.45 -4.73
N ARG A 17 -0.99 1.39 -4.82
CA ARG A 17 -1.70 0.25 -5.39
C ARG A 17 -1.40 0.05 -6.88
N TYR A 18 -1.39 1.12 -7.66
CA TYR A 18 -1.03 1.06 -9.08
C TYR A 18 0.40 0.53 -9.26
N ILE A 19 1.36 1.05 -8.49
CA ILE A 19 2.76 0.61 -8.52
C ILE A 19 2.88 -0.88 -8.14
N TYR A 20 2.17 -1.32 -7.09
CA TYR A 20 2.17 -2.72 -6.68
C TYR A 20 1.77 -3.67 -7.82
N TYR A 21 0.66 -3.38 -8.52
CA TYR A 21 0.21 -4.22 -9.64
C TYR A 21 1.18 -4.18 -10.82
N GLN A 22 1.74 -3.01 -11.14
CA GLN A 22 2.74 -2.86 -12.20
C GLN A 22 4.01 -3.67 -11.90
N LEU A 23 4.56 -3.55 -10.68
CA LEU A 23 5.73 -4.31 -10.26
C LEU A 23 5.46 -5.82 -10.27
N ARG A 24 4.25 -6.24 -9.88
CA ARG A 24 3.85 -7.65 -9.93
C ARG A 24 3.78 -8.18 -11.35
N GLU A 25 3.27 -7.41 -12.31
CA GLU A 25 3.29 -7.80 -13.71
C GLU A 25 4.71 -7.84 -14.28
N LEU A 26 5.52 -6.82 -14.02
CA LEU A 26 6.90 -6.73 -14.52
C LEU A 26 7.77 -7.86 -13.97
N SER A 27 7.64 -8.17 -12.68
CA SER A 27 8.33 -9.30 -12.03
C SER A 27 7.97 -10.65 -12.65
N ARG A 28 6.73 -10.82 -13.11
CA ARG A 28 6.29 -12.03 -13.84
C ARG A 28 6.84 -12.09 -15.27
N LYS A 29 6.95 -10.96 -15.96
CA LYS A 29 7.40 -10.88 -17.36
C LYS A 29 8.92 -10.98 -17.50
N ALA A 30 9.68 -10.54 -16.50
CA ALA A 30 11.14 -10.53 -16.53
C ALA A 30 11.75 -11.32 -15.35
N PRO A 31 11.63 -12.66 -15.35
CA PRO A 31 12.22 -13.49 -14.32
C PRO A 31 13.74 -13.38 -14.28
N LEU A 32 14.35 -13.56 -13.10
CA LEU A 32 15.81 -13.52 -12.89
C LEU A 32 16.47 -12.18 -13.26
N SER A 33 15.74 -11.08 -13.15
CA SER A 33 16.27 -9.73 -13.37
C SER A 33 16.19 -8.89 -12.09
N ILE A 34 16.90 -7.75 -12.07
CA ILE A 34 16.93 -6.81 -10.94
C ILE A 34 15.51 -6.35 -10.50
N ILE A 35 14.52 -6.43 -11.41
CA ILE A 35 13.14 -6.08 -11.10
C ILE A 35 12.57 -6.92 -9.95
N GLN A 36 13.02 -8.17 -9.78
CA GLN A 36 12.53 -9.04 -8.71
C GLN A 36 12.96 -8.51 -7.34
N THR A 37 14.22 -8.07 -7.22
CA THR A 37 14.74 -7.43 -6.01
C THR A 37 14.01 -6.11 -5.74
N ILE A 38 13.82 -5.28 -6.77
CA ILE A 38 13.09 -4.01 -6.64
C ILE A 38 11.64 -4.25 -6.18
N ALA A 39 10.94 -5.18 -6.83
CA ALA A 39 9.57 -5.54 -6.49
C ALA A 39 9.47 -6.09 -5.05
N TYR A 40 10.45 -6.88 -4.62
CA TYR A 40 10.51 -7.39 -3.24
C TYR A 40 10.65 -6.26 -2.22
N VAL A 41 11.62 -5.35 -2.40
CA VAL A 41 11.83 -4.21 -1.49
C VAL A 41 10.58 -3.34 -1.42
N TRP A 42 9.96 -3.04 -2.56
CA TRP A 42 8.76 -2.22 -2.62
C TRP A 42 7.56 -2.90 -1.94
N GLN A 43 7.40 -4.21 -2.16
CA GLN A 43 6.34 -4.97 -1.52
C GLN A 43 6.51 -5.00 0.00
N PHE A 44 7.76 -5.13 0.48
CA PHE A 44 8.08 -5.08 1.90
C PHE A 44 7.74 -3.72 2.52
N GLU A 45 8.03 -2.62 1.83
CA GLU A 45 7.68 -1.28 2.31
C GLU A 45 6.16 -1.07 2.39
N LEU A 46 5.40 -1.57 1.41
CA LEU A 46 3.94 -1.53 1.46
C LEU A 46 3.37 -2.37 2.61
N GLU A 47 3.96 -3.53 2.89
CA GLU A 47 3.56 -4.38 4.02
C GLU A 47 3.80 -3.69 5.37
N ILE A 48 4.94 -3.01 5.54
CA ILE A 48 5.22 -2.22 6.74
C ILE A 48 4.17 -1.10 6.91
N LYS A 49 3.84 -0.38 5.84
CA LYS A 49 2.81 0.68 5.86
C LYS A 49 1.42 0.13 6.24
N ASP A 50 1.07 -1.05 5.74
CA ASP A 50 -0.19 -1.73 6.10
C ASP A 50 -0.20 -2.13 7.57
N ILE A 51 0.91 -2.68 8.11
CA ILE A 51 1.04 -3.01 9.55
C ILE A 51 0.86 -1.77 10.42
N ILE A 52 1.54 -0.66 10.08
CA ILE A 52 1.39 0.61 10.81
C ILE A 52 -0.07 1.07 10.79
N SER A 53 -0.71 1.03 9.62
CA SER A 53 -2.12 1.41 9.46
C SER A 53 -3.06 0.55 10.31
N ILE A 54 -2.79 -0.75 10.43
CA ILE A 54 -3.54 -1.67 11.30
C ILE A 54 -3.34 -1.29 12.78
N ILE A 55 -2.09 -1.07 13.20
CA ILE A 55 -1.78 -0.66 14.58
C ILE A 55 -2.48 0.65 14.94
N GLU A 56 -2.45 1.65 14.06
CA GLU A 56 -3.14 2.92 14.25
C GLU A 56 -4.66 2.74 14.30
N SER A 57 -5.22 1.88 13.44
CA SER A 57 -6.67 1.60 13.46
C SER A 57 -7.12 1.02 14.80
N ILE A 58 -6.31 0.15 15.41
CA ILE A 58 -6.58 -0.40 16.75
C ILE A 58 -6.42 0.70 17.81
N ARG A 59 -5.36 1.51 17.72
CA ARG A 59 -5.09 2.60 18.67
C ARG A 59 -6.22 3.63 18.73
N TYR A 60 -6.82 3.95 17.59
CA TYR A 60 -7.88 4.93 17.47
C TYR A 60 -9.29 4.33 17.44
N ASP A 61 -9.42 3.04 17.74
CA ASP A 61 -10.69 2.29 17.74
C ASP A 61 -11.52 2.48 16.46
N LEU A 62 -10.82 2.50 15.31
CA LEU A 62 -11.47 2.67 14.01
C LEU A 62 -12.31 1.45 13.66
N PRO A 63 -13.52 1.64 13.12
CA PRO A 63 -14.31 0.54 12.56
C PRO A 63 -13.52 -0.22 11.50
N ARG A 64 -13.59 -1.56 11.52
CA ARG A 64 -12.89 -2.42 10.55
C ARG A 64 -13.15 -2.04 9.09
N GLU A 65 -14.38 -1.60 8.77
CA GLU A 65 -14.74 -1.20 7.41
C GLU A 65 -14.03 0.08 6.96
N GLU A 66 -13.73 0.98 7.89
CA GLU A 66 -12.93 2.16 7.58
C GLU A 66 -11.46 1.82 7.52
N ALA A 67 -10.96 1.00 8.46
CA ALA A 67 -9.57 0.53 8.49
C ALA A 67 -9.13 -0.14 7.18
N LYS A 68 -10.03 -0.92 6.53
CA LYS A 68 -9.75 -1.56 5.22
C LYS A 68 -9.43 -0.55 4.12
N LYS A 69 -10.01 0.65 4.14
CA LYS A 69 -9.70 1.72 3.17
C LYS A 69 -8.25 2.19 3.30
N PHE A 70 -7.64 1.91 4.44
CA PHE A 70 -6.25 2.23 4.72
C PHE A 70 -5.26 1.14 4.31
N LEU A 71 -5.72 0.00 3.80
CA LEU A 71 -4.83 -1.08 3.37
C LEU A 71 -4.55 -1.00 1.87
N VAL A 72 -3.29 -1.19 1.49
CA VAL A 72 -2.86 -1.22 0.09
C VAL A 72 -3.21 -2.56 -0.55
N LYS A 73 -3.01 -3.67 0.18
CA LYS A 73 -3.19 -5.05 -0.33
C LYS A 73 -4.61 -5.64 -0.25
N VAL A 74 -5.52 -5.09 0.56
CA VAL A 74 -6.77 -5.80 0.99
C VAL A 74 -8.07 -5.25 0.37
N ALA A 75 -7.99 -4.49 -0.72
CA ALA A 75 -9.19 -4.00 -1.42
C ALA A 75 -9.61 -4.89 -2.58
#